data_AF-A0A6B2CVW2-F1
#
_entry.id   AF-A0A6B2CVW2-F1
#
_cell.length_a   1.000
_cell.length_b   1.000
_cell.length_c   1.000
_cell.angle_alpha   90.00
_cell.angle_beta   90.00
_cell.angle_gamma   90.00
#
_symmetry.space_group_name_H-M   'P 1'
#
loop_
_entity.id
_entity.type
_entity.pdbx_description
1 polymer ?
#
loop_
_entity_poly.entity_id
_entity_poly.type
_entity_poly.pdbx_seq_one_letter_code
_entity_poly.pdbx_strand_id
1 'polypeptide(L)'
;MTVPKVLAVAPLLLAAIAVAASLLSTGPYDYFPRSTRHVYLLWFPPHAVPMNLTFLNVTWWKPEAIWFKGTYYVHACIGACNYVPATIYVVQDGVRMNLFKVQRPQVIANFIGWHIQNRYCAQGIAMVDPIKIIELSPTTQIWISDVYCLYGNNWFWLRLLPYIFDDLTVEGVEAVNFTDTRVHVRVPAAPPGDYVIPGGWYLDPATKRVFRIPSNDTAVMAELQRLRMRASELEAELVNKTARLAQLNATLIQLNSTIAQLTVALAEARSAPLAAENQRLKAQLEELNYTRAQLEAEVNAYKSQLEAIRTSVATQLAQLTAENQALKAQVASMNKTLAKLNEEYASQTAQLRHQLETWTRAAWIGAAAGAAAGAAATALALRRRK
;
A
#
# COMPACT_ATOMS: atom_id res chain seq x y z
N MET A 1 2.96 -79.51 -21.50
CA MET A 1 2.96 -79.19 -20.05
C MET A 1 3.22 -77.71 -19.91
N THR A 2 2.15 -76.95 -19.70
CA THR A 2 2.13 -75.49 -19.64
C THR A 2 2.47 -75.04 -18.21
N VAL A 3 3.59 -74.33 -18.07
CA VAL A 3 4.00 -73.67 -16.82
C VAL A 3 2.99 -72.54 -16.52
N PRO A 4 2.42 -72.45 -15.31
CA PRO A 4 1.53 -71.33 -14.99
C PRO A 4 2.38 -70.06 -14.85
N LYS A 5 2.00 -69.03 -15.61
CA LYS A 5 2.50 -67.66 -15.51
C LYS A 5 2.17 -67.13 -14.11
N VAL A 6 3.12 -67.20 -13.17
CA VAL A 6 3.08 -66.42 -11.94
C VAL A 6 3.25 -64.96 -12.35
N LEU A 7 2.15 -64.21 -12.29
CA LEU A 7 2.13 -62.77 -12.55
C LEU A 7 3.06 -62.05 -11.57
N ALA A 8 4.24 -61.67 -12.04
CA ALA A 8 5.21 -60.85 -11.34
C ALA A 8 4.76 -59.38 -11.31
N VAL A 9 3.66 -59.07 -10.62
CA VAL A 9 3.12 -57.70 -10.50
C VAL A 9 3.87 -56.92 -9.40
N ALA A 10 4.27 -57.59 -8.32
CA ALA A 10 4.92 -56.97 -7.17
C ALA A 10 6.36 -56.42 -7.44
N PRO A 11 7.27 -57.13 -8.13
CA PRO A 11 8.62 -56.58 -8.37
C PRO A 11 8.64 -55.46 -9.42
N LEU A 12 7.66 -55.40 -10.34
CA LEU A 12 7.54 -54.34 -11.36
C LEU A 12 6.98 -53.02 -10.79
N LEU A 13 6.06 -53.07 -9.82
CA LEU A 13 5.54 -51.87 -9.14
C LEU A 13 6.59 -51.18 -8.24
N LEU A 14 7.55 -51.94 -7.69
CA LEU A 14 8.64 -51.41 -6.86
C LEU A 14 9.72 -50.67 -7.66
N ALA A 15 9.85 -50.90 -8.97
CA ALA A 15 10.81 -50.21 -9.82
C ALA A 15 10.33 -48.82 -10.32
N ALA A 16 9.04 -48.51 -10.17
CA ALA A 16 8.42 -47.27 -10.67
C ALA A 16 8.50 -46.07 -9.70
N ILE A 17 9.27 -46.16 -8.62
CA ILE A 17 9.33 -45.14 -7.54
C ILE A 17 10.03 -43.81 -7.98
N ALA A 18 10.44 -43.67 -9.24
CA ALA A 18 11.33 -42.57 -9.67
C ALA A 18 10.66 -41.35 -10.34
N VAL A 19 9.33 -41.25 -10.47
CA VAL A 19 8.71 -40.04 -11.05
C VAL A 19 7.43 -39.66 -10.31
N ALA A 20 7.55 -38.86 -9.26
CA ALA A 20 6.41 -38.17 -8.65
C ALA A 20 6.15 -36.87 -9.42
N ALA A 21 5.17 -36.86 -10.32
CA ALA A 21 4.58 -35.62 -10.81
C ALA A 21 3.55 -35.12 -9.79
N SER A 22 3.45 -33.80 -9.64
CA SER A 22 2.50 -33.11 -8.76
C SER A 22 1.05 -33.33 -9.24
N LEU A 23 0.47 -34.46 -8.88
CA LEU A 23 -0.94 -34.76 -9.00
C LEU A 23 -1.53 -34.76 -7.58
N LEU A 24 -2.69 -34.14 -7.42
CA LEU A 24 -3.44 -34.08 -6.16
C LEU A 24 -4.57 -35.10 -6.26
N SER A 25 -4.31 -36.34 -5.86
CA SER A 25 -5.39 -37.27 -5.53
C SER A 25 -5.54 -37.37 -4.01
N THR A 26 -6.69 -36.90 -3.50
CA THR A 26 -7.12 -37.22 -2.15
C THR A 26 -7.75 -38.62 -2.21
N GLY A 27 -7.23 -39.55 -1.40
CA GLY A 27 -7.76 -40.93 -1.33
C GLY A 27 -9.27 -40.98 -1.04
N PRO A 28 -9.90 -42.18 -0.96
CA PRO A 28 -11.32 -42.36 -0.62
C PRO A 28 -11.81 -41.70 0.69
N TYR A 29 -10.94 -41.02 1.44
CA TYR A 29 -11.25 -40.08 2.51
C TYR A 29 -12.32 -39.05 2.19
N ASP A 30 -12.48 -38.70 0.90
CA ASP A 30 -13.38 -37.64 0.46
C ASP A 30 -14.81 -38.12 0.12
N TYR A 31 -15.13 -39.39 0.37
CA TYR A 31 -16.48 -39.91 0.11
C TYR A 31 -17.45 -39.51 1.23
N PHE A 32 -17.79 -38.22 1.37
CA PHE A 32 -19.12 -37.69 1.74
C PHE A 32 -19.08 -36.16 1.96
N PRO A 33 -19.49 -35.32 0.98
CA PRO A 33 -19.45 -33.85 1.10
C PRO A 33 -20.48 -33.25 2.08
N ARG A 34 -21.29 -34.07 2.77
CA ARG A 34 -22.38 -33.62 3.66
C ARG A 34 -22.45 -34.32 5.02
N SER A 35 -21.48 -35.17 5.36
CA SER A 35 -21.42 -35.83 6.65
C SER A 35 -20.07 -35.56 7.31
N THR A 36 -20.05 -34.73 8.35
CA THR A 36 -18.91 -34.55 9.27
C THR A 36 -18.80 -35.69 10.29
N ARG A 37 -19.58 -36.77 10.14
CA ARG A 37 -19.49 -37.95 10.98
C ARG A 37 -18.70 -39.02 10.24
N HIS A 38 -17.39 -38.98 10.40
CA HIS A 38 -16.60 -40.21 10.30
C HIS A 38 -17.18 -41.19 11.32
N VAL A 39 -17.57 -42.38 10.89
CA VAL A 39 -18.02 -43.44 11.79
C VAL A 39 -16.78 -44.02 12.45
N TYR A 40 -16.20 -43.26 13.37
CA TYR A 40 -15.10 -43.71 14.20
C TYR A 40 -15.62 -44.82 15.09
N LEU A 41 -15.28 -46.08 14.77
CA LEU A 41 -15.28 -47.10 15.80
C LEU A 41 -14.18 -46.67 16.78
N LEU A 42 -14.54 -46.49 18.05
CA LEU A 42 -13.71 -45.92 19.14
C LEU A 42 -12.30 -46.54 19.31
N TRP A 43 -12.00 -47.62 18.59
CA TRP A 43 -10.75 -48.38 18.64
C TRP A 43 -9.83 -48.16 17.41
N PHE A 44 -10.30 -47.53 16.33
CA PHE A 44 -9.47 -47.31 15.14
C PHE A 44 -8.85 -45.91 15.09
N PRO A 45 -7.68 -45.77 14.45
CA PRO A 45 -7.08 -44.47 14.16
C PRO A 45 -8.07 -43.54 13.42
N PRO A 46 -7.99 -42.21 13.63
CA PRO A 46 -8.93 -41.23 13.06
C PRO A 46 -8.88 -41.10 11.52
N HIS A 47 -8.06 -41.90 10.84
CA HIS A 47 -7.90 -41.92 9.39
C HIS A 47 -8.07 -43.33 8.79
N ALA A 48 -8.56 -44.29 9.58
CA ALA A 48 -8.77 -45.63 9.07
C ALA A 48 -10.03 -45.71 8.17
N VAL A 49 -9.88 -46.30 6.98
CA VAL A 49 -10.93 -46.40 5.96
C VAL A 49 -11.36 -47.86 5.78
N PRO A 50 -12.66 -48.16 5.82
CA PRO A 50 -13.15 -49.51 5.52
C PRO A 50 -12.97 -49.80 4.03
N MET A 51 -12.35 -50.94 3.73
CA MET A 51 -12.00 -51.39 2.40
C MET A 51 -12.34 -52.87 2.22
N ASN A 52 -12.98 -53.22 1.10
CA ASN A 52 -12.95 -54.55 0.52
C ASN A 52 -11.65 -54.77 -0.30
N LEU A 53 -10.73 -55.54 0.27
CA LEU A 53 -9.40 -55.82 -0.25
C LEU A 53 -9.30 -57.26 -0.75
N THR A 54 -8.75 -57.40 -1.95
CA THR A 54 -8.32 -58.69 -2.50
C THR A 54 -6.84 -58.89 -2.16
N PHE A 55 -6.53 -59.98 -1.45
CA PHE A 55 -5.15 -60.39 -1.21
C PHE A 55 -4.44 -60.70 -2.52
N LEU A 56 -3.26 -60.10 -2.72
CA LEU A 56 -2.46 -60.29 -3.93
C LEU A 56 -1.36 -61.33 -3.73
N ASN A 57 -0.42 -61.00 -2.85
CA ASN A 57 0.78 -61.80 -2.63
C ASN A 57 1.53 -61.32 -1.39
N VAL A 58 2.54 -62.08 -0.96
CA VAL A 58 3.52 -61.65 0.02
C VAL A 58 4.93 -61.73 -0.56
N THR A 59 5.69 -60.67 -0.39
CA THR A 59 7.05 -60.55 -0.92
C THR A 59 8.10 -60.80 0.16
N TRP A 60 7.83 -60.57 1.45
CA TRP A 60 8.67 -60.92 2.62
C TRP A 60 10.11 -60.35 2.68
N TRP A 61 10.71 -59.96 1.55
CA TRP A 61 12.08 -59.44 1.42
C TRP A 61 12.21 -57.96 1.80
N LYS A 62 11.10 -57.27 2.04
CA LYS A 62 11.01 -55.87 2.49
C LYS A 62 9.97 -55.73 3.62
N PRO A 63 10.08 -54.67 4.46
CA PRO A 63 9.09 -54.35 5.51
C PRO A 63 7.65 -54.22 4.99
N GLU A 64 7.47 -53.86 3.72
CA GLU A 64 6.19 -53.77 3.05
C GLU A 64 5.84 -55.11 2.38
N ALA A 65 5.75 -56.18 3.17
CA ALA A 65 5.71 -57.54 2.66
C ALA A 65 4.34 -57.98 2.13
N ILE A 66 3.23 -57.58 2.76
CA ILE A 66 1.89 -58.15 2.53
C ILE A 66 1.07 -57.21 1.67
N TRP A 67 0.62 -57.69 0.50
CA TRP A 67 -0.01 -56.86 -0.51
C TRP A 67 -1.48 -57.23 -0.74
N PHE A 68 -2.28 -56.19 -0.85
CA PHE A 68 -3.69 -56.23 -1.21
C PHE A 68 -3.98 -55.27 -2.35
N LYS A 69 -5.13 -55.45 -2.99
CA LYS A 69 -5.66 -54.56 -4.02
C LYS A 69 -7.15 -54.35 -3.80
N GLY A 70 -7.60 -53.13 -3.98
CA GLY A 70 -9.02 -52.84 -4.17
C GLY A 70 -9.23 -51.71 -5.16
N THR A 71 -10.50 -51.48 -5.52
CA THR A 71 -10.91 -50.40 -6.43
C THR A 71 -11.86 -49.48 -5.70
N TYR A 72 -11.51 -48.20 -5.62
CA TYR A 72 -12.24 -47.18 -4.86
C TYR A 72 -12.33 -45.88 -5.63
N TYR A 73 -13.37 -45.11 -5.37
CA TYR A 73 -13.46 -43.77 -5.90
C TYR A 73 -12.48 -42.86 -5.16
N VAL A 74 -11.62 -42.19 -5.92
CA VAL A 74 -10.75 -41.12 -5.43
C VAL A 74 -11.11 -39.83 -6.15
N HIS A 75 -10.88 -38.71 -5.48
CA HIS A 75 -11.04 -37.41 -6.10
C HIS A 75 -9.75 -37.11 -6.89
N ALA A 76 -9.87 -36.96 -8.21
CA ALA A 76 -8.75 -36.72 -9.10
C ALA A 76 -8.99 -35.47 -9.95
N CYS A 77 -7.99 -34.59 -10.03
CA CYS A 77 -8.05 -33.34 -10.77
C CYS A 77 -7.16 -33.40 -12.03
N ILE A 78 -7.70 -33.96 -13.12
CA ILE A 78 -7.05 -33.93 -14.44
C ILE A 78 -7.83 -32.94 -15.32
N GLY A 79 -7.48 -31.66 -15.24
CA GLY A 79 -8.21 -30.57 -15.92
C GLY A 79 -9.54 -30.20 -15.24
N ALA A 80 -10.38 -31.18 -14.91
CA ALA A 80 -11.56 -31.04 -14.06
C ALA A 80 -11.53 -32.07 -12.92
N CYS A 81 -11.92 -31.66 -11.71
CA CYS A 81 -11.92 -32.51 -10.54
C CYS A 81 -13.17 -33.39 -10.48
N ASN A 82 -13.01 -34.71 -10.55
CA ASN A 82 -14.11 -35.67 -10.52
C ASN A 82 -13.74 -36.89 -9.65
N TYR A 83 -14.75 -37.60 -9.17
CA TYR A 83 -14.56 -38.90 -8.54
C TYR A 83 -14.41 -39.97 -9.61
N VAL A 84 -13.22 -40.58 -9.67
CA VAL A 84 -12.89 -41.62 -10.63
C VAL A 84 -12.52 -42.91 -9.90
N PRO A 85 -12.87 -44.08 -10.46
CA PRO A 85 -12.43 -45.34 -9.88
C PRO A 85 -10.90 -45.46 -10.03
N ALA A 86 -10.22 -45.59 -8.89
CA ALA A 86 -8.80 -45.83 -8.80
C ALA A 86 -8.50 -47.21 -8.22
N THR A 87 -7.44 -47.82 -8.73
CA THR A 87 -6.86 -49.03 -8.14
C THR A 87 -5.93 -48.61 -7.00
N ILE A 88 -6.22 -49.10 -5.81
CA ILE A 88 -5.41 -48.86 -4.62
C ILE A 88 -4.74 -50.17 -4.24
N TYR A 89 -3.40 -50.17 -4.26
CA TYR A 89 -2.58 -51.25 -3.73
C TYR A 89 -2.29 -50.95 -2.27
N VAL A 90 -2.78 -51.77 -1.35
CA VAL A 90 -2.56 -51.59 0.08
C VAL A 90 -1.46 -52.53 0.53
N VAL A 91 -0.51 -52.02 1.29
CA VAL A 91 0.61 -52.79 1.81
C VAL A 91 0.69 -52.65 3.31
N GLN A 92 0.80 -53.78 4.03
CA GLN A 92 1.02 -53.76 5.46
C GLN A 92 2.42 -53.21 5.75
N ASP A 93 2.47 -52.16 6.57
CA ASP A 93 3.71 -51.54 7.01
C ASP A 93 4.46 -52.40 8.05
N GLY A 94 5.78 -52.41 7.94
CA GLY A 94 6.68 -52.89 8.99
C GLY A 94 6.75 -54.40 9.23
N VAL A 95 6.04 -55.27 8.50
CA VAL A 95 6.11 -56.73 8.69
C VAL A 95 7.00 -57.36 7.63
N ARG A 96 8.06 -58.07 8.05
CA ARG A 96 8.93 -58.83 7.13
C ARG A 96 9.41 -60.15 7.69
N MET A 97 9.84 -61.05 6.82
CA MET A 97 10.42 -62.32 7.23
C MET A 97 11.88 -62.14 7.66
N ASN A 98 12.27 -62.84 8.72
CA ASN A 98 13.67 -62.90 9.13
C ASN A 98 14.41 -63.98 8.32
N LEU A 99 14.96 -63.56 7.18
CA LEU A 99 15.66 -64.46 6.26
C LEU A 99 16.90 -65.14 6.88
N PHE A 100 17.44 -64.62 7.99
CA PHE A 100 18.57 -65.24 8.69
C PHE A 100 18.16 -66.41 9.60
N LYS A 101 16.89 -66.45 10.03
CA LYS A 101 16.36 -67.52 10.89
C LYS A 101 15.69 -68.63 10.08
N VAL A 102 15.18 -68.30 8.90
CA VAL A 102 14.33 -69.19 8.12
C VAL A 102 15.12 -70.02 7.11
N GLN A 103 15.17 -71.35 7.31
CA GLN A 103 15.86 -72.27 6.39
C GLN A 103 15.12 -72.49 5.06
N ARG A 104 13.79 -72.34 5.01
CA ARG A 104 12.96 -72.52 3.79
C ARG A 104 12.01 -71.35 3.57
N PRO A 105 12.51 -70.16 3.18
CA PRO A 105 11.70 -68.93 3.13
C PRO A 105 10.45 -69.04 2.27
N GLN A 106 10.53 -69.73 1.13
CA GLN A 106 9.38 -69.87 0.23
C GLN A 106 8.25 -70.73 0.81
N VAL A 107 8.57 -71.79 1.56
CA VAL A 107 7.57 -72.66 2.16
C VAL A 107 6.84 -71.92 3.27
N ILE A 108 7.60 -71.24 4.14
CA ILE A 108 7.04 -70.42 5.22
C ILE A 108 6.23 -69.25 4.64
N ALA A 109 6.73 -68.64 3.56
CA ALA A 109 6.05 -67.56 2.88
C ALA A 109 4.67 -67.96 2.36
N ASN A 110 4.60 -69.11 1.69
CA ASN A 110 3.35 -69.66 1.18
C ASN A 110 2.40 -70.05 2.31
N PHE A 111 2.93 -70.63 3.39
CA PHE A 111 2.15 -70.99 4.57
C PHE A 111 1.51 -69.77 5.24
N ILE A 112 2.28 -68.72 5.51
CA ILE A 112 1.76 -67.50 6.13
C ILE A 112 0.82 -66.76 5.17
N GLY A 113 1.17 -66.70 3.87
CA GLY A 113 0.30 -66.13 2.84
C GLY A 113 -1.06 -66.83 2.78
N TRP A 114 -1.07 -68.16 2.87
CA TRP A 114 -2.29 -68.96 2.95
C TRP A 114 -3.12 -68.59 4.20
N HIS A 115 -2.49 -68.41 5.36
CA HIS A 115 -3.17 -67.98 6.58
C HIS A 115 -3.78 -66.58 6.48
N ILE A 116 -3.08 -65.64 5.87
CA ILE A 116 -3.62 -64.28 5.65
C ILE A 116 -4.85 -64.36 4.73
N GLN A 117 -4.72 -65.03 3.59
CA GLN A 117 -5.78 -65.11 2.59
C GLN A 117 -7.01 -65.91 3.06
N ASN A 118 -6.80 -67.05 3.71
CA ASN A 118 -7.87 -68.02 3.99
C ASN A 118 -8.35 -67.98 5.44
N ARG A 119 -7.66 -67.25 6.32
CA ARG A 119 -8.04 -67.11 7.73
C ARG A 119 -8.24 -65.66 8.11
N TYR A 120 -7.17 -64.89 8.26
CA TYR A 120 -7.24 -63.57 8.90
C TYR A 120 -7.99 -62.53 8.05
N CYS A 121 -7.84 -62.56 6.74
CA CYS A 121 -8.48 -61.64 5.79
C CYS A 121 -9.44 -62.36 4.84
N ALA A 122 -9.97 -63.52 5.22
CA ALA A 122 -10.81 -64.36 4.36
C ALA A 122 -12.07 -63.66 3.85
N GLN A 123 -12.61 -62.73 4.64
CA GLN A 123 -13.82 -61.98 4.29
C GLN A 123 -13.54 -60.84 3.29
N GLY A 124 -12.28 -60.52 3.01
CA GLY A 124 -11.87 -59.38 2.18
C GLY A 124 -12.10 -58.02 2.84
N ILE A 125 -12.90 -57.92 3.89
CA ILE A 125 -13.15 -56.68 4.60
C ILE A 125 -11.98 -56.35 5.52
N ALA A 126 -11.39 -55.18 5.32
CA ALA A 126 -10.31 -54.63 6.11
C ALA A 126 -10.59 -53.17 6.48
N MET A 127 -10.11 -52.75 7.64
CA MET A 127 -9.93 -51.35 7.98
C MET A 127 -8.46 -51.01 7.67
N VAL A 128 -8.23 -49.93 6.91
CA VAL A 128 -6.90 -49.55 6.44
C VAL A 128 -6.58 -48.17 6.98
N ASP A 129 -5.56 -48.06 7.83
CA ASP A 129 -5.02 -46.79 8.34
C ASP A 129 -3.76 -46.41 7.55
N PRO A 130 -3.87 -45.53 6.54
CA PRO A 130 -2.77 -45.19 5.66
C PRO A 130 -1.73 -44.34 6.38
N ILE A 131 -0.51 -44.85 6.43
CA ILE A 131 0.65 -44.15 7.00
C ILE A 131 1.30 -43.28 5.91
N LYS A 132 1.39 -43.83 4.69
CA LYS A 132 1.96 -43.15 3.54
C LYS A 132 1.25 -43.53 2.26
N ILE A 133 0.85 -42.52 1.49
CA ILE A 133 0.22 -42.69 0.18
C ILE A 133 1.22 -42.26 -0.90
N ILE A 134 1.40 -43.13 -1.88
CA ILE A 134 2.24 -42.91 -3.05
C ILE A 134 1.32 -42.93 -4.26
N GLU A 135 1.13 -41.77 -4.88
CA GLU A 135 0.36 -41.65 -6.11
C GLU A 135 1.27 -41.97 -7.31
N LEU A 136 0.97 -43.05 -8.04
CA LEU A 136 1.68 -43.40 -9.27
C LEU A 136 1.02 -42.76 -10.49
N SER A 137 -0.31 -42.67 -10.45
CA SER A 137 -1.14 -41.95 -11.41
C SER A 137 -2.45 -41.55 -10.73
N PRO A 138 -3.27 -40.69 -11.36
CA PRO A 138 -4.54 -40.25 -10.78
C PRO A 138 -5.53 -41.39 -10.46
N THR A 139 -5.33 -42.56 -11.07
CA THR A 139 -6.16 -43.74 -10.90
C THR A 139 -5.39 -44.93 -10.32
N THR A 140 -4.13 -44.76 -9.89
CA THR A 140 -3.32 -45.83 -9.32
C THR A 140 -2.47 -45.32 -8.15
N GLN A 141 -2.72 -45.88 -6.97
CA GLN A 141 -2.04 -45.49 -5.73
C GLN A 141 -1.49 -46.71 -4.99
N ILE A 142 -0.38 -46.51 -4.27
CA ILE A 142 0.15 -47.47 -3.30
C ILE A 142 0.02 -46.87 -1.90
N TRP A 143 -0.58 -47.61 -1.00
CA TRP A 143 -0.91 -47.22 0.37
C TRP A 143 -0.14 -48.08 1.34
N ILE A 144 0.94 -47.54 1.90
CA ILE A 144 1.65 -48.17 3.01
C ILE A 144 0.85 -47.86 4.26
N SER A 145 0.31 -48.90 4.89
CA SER A 145 -0.77 -48.77 5.87
C SER A 145 -0.67 -49.79 6.99
N ASP A 146 -1.32 -49.48 8.11
CA ASP A 146 -1.73 -50.50 9.08
C ASP A 146 -3.04 -51.13 8.61
N VAL A 147 -3.04 -52.45 8.44
CA VAL A 147 -4.18 -53.22 7.92
C VAL A 147 -4.78 -54.08 9.03
N TYR A 148 -6.08 -53.88 9.25
CA TYR A 148 -6.87 -54.62 10.22
C TYR A 148 -7.92 -55.43 9.46
N CYS A 149 -7.77 -56.75 9.41
CA CYS A 149 -8.71 -57.60 8.70
C CYS A 149 -9.86 -58.08 9.60
N LEU A 150 -11.06 -58.19 9.05
CA LEU A 150 -12.21 -58.72 9.77
C LEU A 150 -12.13 -60.26 9.81
N TYR A 151 -11.96 -60.81 11.01
CA TYR A 151 -11.94 -62.23 11.32
C TYR A 151 -13.09 -62.57 12.28
N GLY A 152 -14.11 -63.26 11.77
CA GLY A 152 -15.36 -63.45 12.51
C GLY A 152 -16.04 -62.10 12.75
N ASN A 153 -16.20 -61.71 14.02
CA ASN A 153 -16.73 -60.40 14.44
C ASN A 153 -15.64 -59.46 14.98
N ASN A 154 -14.37 -59.84 14.87
CA ASN A 154 -13.25 -59.13 15.47
C ASN A 154 -12.27 -58.64 14.41
N TRP A 155 -11.55 -57.57 14.73
CA TRP A 155 -10.55 -57.01 13.84
C TRP A 155 -9.16 -57.48 14.24
N PHE A 156 -8.43 -58.04 13.27
CA PHE A 156 -7.10 -58.60 13.44
C PHE A 156 -6.06 -57.71 12.74
N TRP A 157 -5.16 -57.12 13.52
CA TRP A 157 -4.08 -56.28 12.99
C TRP A 157 -2.95 -57.14 12.44
N LEU A 158 -2.66 -57.01 11.15
CA LEU A 158 -1.63 -57.83 10.49
C LEU A 158 -0.21 -57.57 11.00
N ARG A 159 0.03 -56.41 11.64
CA ARG A 159 1.32 -56.12 12.29
C ARG A 159 1.64 -57.04 13.47
N LEU A 160 0.64 -57.76 13.99
CA LEU A 160 0.81 -58.73 15.07
C LEU A 160 1.25 -60.14 14.58
N LEU A 161 1.34 -60.36 13.27
CA LEU A 161 1.76 -61.65 12.72
C LEU A 161 3.09 -62.18 13.29
N PRO A 162 4.11 -61.34 13.59
CA PRO A 162 5.35 -61.82 14.19
C PRO A 162 5.24 -62.41 15.60
N TYR A 163 4.12 -62.20 16.29
CA TYR A 163 3.85 -62.88 17.56
C TYR A 163 3.21 -64.26 17.38
N ILE A 164 2.75 -64.57 16.16
CA ILE A 164 2.17 -65.86 15.80
C ILE A 164 3.19 -66.72 15.05
N PHE A 165 4.01 -66.07 14.23
CA PHE A 165 5.02 -66.70 13.40
C PHE A 165 6.40 -66.14 13.79
N ASP A 166 7.18 -66.91 14.54
CA ASP A 166 8.54 -66.56 14.99
C ASP A 166 9.51 -66.28 13.82
N ASP A 167 9.12 -66.69 12.62
CA ASP A 167 9.81 -66.46 11.35
C ASP A 167 9.72 -65.00 10.85
N LEU A 168 8.86 -64.19 11.45
CA LEU A 168 8.64 -62.79 11.08
C LEU A 168 9.27 -61.82 12.09
N THR A 169 9.45 -60.59 11.64
CA THR A 169 9.94 -59.45 12.42
C THR A 169 9.08 -58.23 12.11
N VAL A 170 8.93 -57.36 13.09
CA VAL A 170 8.23 -56.08 12.95
C VAL A 170 9.18 -54.91 13.16
N GLU A 171 9.07 -53.88 12.31
CA GLU A 171 9.71 -52.58 12.51
C GLU A 171 8.72 -51.59 13.15
N GLY A 172 9.21 -50.83 14.14
CA GLY A 172 8.45 -49.73 14.76
C GLY A 172 7.47 -50.12 15.87
N VAL A 173 7.37 -51.41 16.23
CA VAL A 173 6.58 -51.85 17.40
C VAL A 173 7.55 -52.14 18.55
N GLU A 174 7.70 -51.18 19.46
CA GLU A 174 8.38 -51.42 20.73
C GLU A 174 7.45 -52.20 21.66
N ALA A 175 7.71 -53.50 21.81
CA ALA A 175 7.09 -54.29 22.87
C ALA A 175 7.70 -53.86 24.21
N VAL A 176 6.93 -53.15 25.03
CA VAL A 176 7.37 -52.80 26.38
C VAL A 176 7.26 -54.06 27.25
N ASN A 177 8.41 -54.61 27.66
CA ASN A 177 8.46 -55.73 28.58
C ASN A 177 8.12 -55.23 30.00
N PHE A 178 6.84 -55.32 30.38
CA PHE A 178 6.39 -54.97 31.72
C PHE A 178 6.79 -56.08 32.70
N THR A 179 8.02 -56.01 33.17
CA THR A 179 8.47 -56.76 34.34
C THR A 179 8.17 -55.93 35.58
N ASP A 180 7.22 -56.45 36.36
CA ASP A 180 6.75 -56.04 37.69
C ASP A 180 5.67 -54.93 37.77
N THR A 181 4.53 -55.13 38.45
CA THR A 181 4.31 -55.96 39.65
C THR A 181 3.01 -56.80 39.62
N ARG A 182 3.18 -58.14 39.65
CA ARG A 182 2.17 -59.20 39.87
C ARG A 182 0.89 -59.19 39.00
N VAL A 183 1.06 -59.54 37.73
CA VAL A 183 0.15 -60.50 37.08
C VAL A 183 1.02 -61.47 36.28
N HIS A 184 1.25 -62.67 36.83
CA HIS A 184 1.81 -63.76 36.03
C HIS A 184 0.75 -64.23 35.03
N VAL A 185 0.88 -63.81 33.78
CA VAL A 185 0.19 -64.48 32.69
C VAL A 185 1.21 -65.42 32.05
N ARG A 186 1.07 -66.72 32.32
CA ARG A 186 1.60 -67.73 31.40
C ARG A 186 1.03 -67.39 30.03
N VAL A 187 1.88 -67.01 29.08
CA VAL A 187 1.53 -67.14 27.67
C VAL A 187 1.32 -68.65 27.47
N PRO A 188 0.10 -69.12 27.13
CA PRO A 188 -0.09 -70.53 26.87
C PRO A 188 0.75 -70.87 25.65
N ALA A 189 1.72 -71.76 25.84
CA ALA A 189 2.40 -72.40 24.74
C ALA A 189 1.37 -73.17 23.90
N ALA A 190 1.33 -72.85 22.60
CA ALA A 190 0.90 -73.67 21.46
C ALA A 190 -0.63 -73.77 21.10
N PRO A 191 -0.97 -73.95 19.79
CA PRO A 191 -2.19 -73.51 19.07
C PRO A 191 -3.19 -74.67 18.77
N PRO A 192 -4.33 -74.56 18.01
CA PRO A 192 -4.82 -73.47 17.15
C PRO A 192 -6.32 -73.09 17.32
N GLY A 193 -6.65 -71.81 17.10
CA GLY A 193 -8.05 -71.37 17.10
C GLY A 193 -8.22 -70.02 17.79
N ASP A 194 -8.44 -68.97 17.02
CA ASP A 194 -9.01 -67.72 17.51
C ASP A 194 -8.11 -66.84 18.39
N TYR A 195 -7.02 -66.34 17.80
CA TYR A 195 -6.39 -65.12 18.30
C TYR A 195 -7.21 -63.90 17.87
N VAL A 196 -8.23 -63.63 18.67
CA VAL A 196 -8.91 -62.34 18.80
C VAL A 196 -8.01 -61.46 19.67
N ILE A 197 -7.79 -60.18 19.32
CA ILE A 197 -7.21 -59.22 20.28
C ILE A 197 -8.18 -59.18 21.48
N PRO A 198 -7.82 -59.69 22.68
CA PRO A 198 -8.76 -59.72 23.78
C PRO A 198 -9.11 -58.28 24.18
N GLY A 199 -10.36 -58.04 24.60
CA GLY A 199 -10.72 -56.76 25.24
C GLY A 199 -9.71 -56.38 26.33
N GLY A 200 -9.28 -55.11 26.36
CA GLY A 200 -8.30 -54.60 27.33
C GLY A 200 -6.88 -54.38 26.78
N TRP A 201 -6.63 -54.54 25.48
CA TRP A 201 -5.40 -54.07 24.83
C TRP A 201 -5.69 -52.80 24.03
N TYR A 202 -4.91 -51.75 24.27
CA TYR A 202 -5.01 -50.48 23.57
C TYR A 202 -3.77 -50.21 22.72
N LEU A 203 -4.00 -49.78 21.49
CA LEU A 203 -2.99 -49.26 20.59
C LEU A 203 -3.01 -47.74 20.69
N ASP A 204 -1.89 -47.14 21.07
CA ASP A 204 -1.72 -45.71 20.91
C ASP A 204 -1.46 -45.37 19.43
N PRO A 205 -2.40 -44.68 18.73
CA PRO A 205 -2.23 -44.37 17.32
C PRO A 205 -1.05 -43.42 17.05
N ALA A 206 -0.63 -42.61 18.04
CA ALA A 206 0.46 -41.64 17.88
C ALA A 206 1.84 -42.29 18.07
N THR A 207 2.01 -43.09 19.12
CA THR A 207 3.30 -43.74 19.44
C THR A 207 3.43 -45.15 18.88
N LYS A 208 2.35 -45.71 18.32
CA LYS A 208 2.25 -47.09 17.81
C LYS A 208 2.58 -48.16 18.86
N ARG A 209 2.49 -47.80 20.14
CA ARG A 209 2.70 -48.69 21.28
C ARG A 209 1.42 -49.42 21.64
N VAL A 210 1.55 -50.71 21.93
CA VAL A 210 0.44 -51.54 22.40
C VAL A 210 0.60 -51.74 23.90
N PHE A 211 -0.44 -51.41 24.67
CA PHE A 211 -0.46 -51.64 26.12
C PHE A 211 -1.73 -52.35 26.56
N ARG A 212 -1.61 -53.19 27.59
CA ARG A 212 -2.74 -53.83 28.23
C ARG A 212 -3.24 -52.95 29.37
N ILE A 213 -4.50 -52.55 29.31
CA ILE A 213 -5.19 -51.87 30.38
C ILE A 213 -5.71 -52.96 31.33
N PRO A 214 -5.26 -52.98 32.59
CA PRO A 214 -5.83 -53.89 33.57
C PRO A 214 -7.28 -53.43 33.82
N SER A 215 -8.24 -54.29 33.47
CA SER A 215 -9.69 -54.16 33.69
C SER A 215 -10.50 -53.33 32.66
N ASN A 216 -11.80 -53.63 32.62
CA ASN A 216 -12.82 -53.22 31.65
C ASN A 216 -13.23 -51.72 31.74
N ASP A 217 -12.37 -50.87 32.31
CA ASP A 217 -12.66 -49.47 32.61
C ASP A 217 -12.49 -48.59 31.37
N THR A 218 -13.55 -48.55 30.56
CA THR A 218 -13.69 -47.68 29.38
C THR A 218 -13.60 -46.18 29.71
N ALA A 219 -13.75 -45.81 30.98
CA ALA A 219 -13.68 -44.42 31.46
C ALA A 219 -12.29 -43.79 31.27
N VAL A 220 -11.22 -44.54 31.56
CA VAL A 220 -9.84 -44.03 31.40
C VAL A 220 -9.55 -43.73 29.93
N MET A 221 -10.11 -44.55 29.02
CA MET A 221 -9.95 -44.37 27.58
C MET A 221 -10.69 -43.14 27.06
N ALA A 222 -11.92 -42.94 27.52
CA ALA A 222 -12.70 -41.76 27.17
C ALA A 222 -11.99 -40.48 27.63
N GLU A 223 -11.40 -40.47 28.83
CA GLU A 223 -10.70 -39.28 29.34
C GLU A 223 -9.38 -39.03 28.60
N LEU A 224 -8.61 -40.07 28.26
CA LEU A 224 -7.39 -39.92 27.46
C LEU A 224 -7.70 -39.32 26.07
N GLN A 225 -8.77 -39.78 25.43
CA GLN A 225 -9.20 -39.25 24.14
C GLN A 225 -9.67 -37.79 24.25
N ARG A 226 -10.45 -37.47 25.28
CA ARG A 226 -10.89 -36.11 25.58
C ARG A 226 -9.72 -35.16 25.82
N LEU A 227 -8.72 -35.59 26.58
CA LEU A 227 -7.51 -34.80 26.82
C LEU A 227 -6.71 -34.58 25.54
N ARG A 228 -6.62 -35.57 24.65
CA ARG A 228 -5.97 -35.41 23.34
C ARG A 228 -6.70 -34.42 22.43
N MET A 229 -8.03 -34.47 22.38
CA MET A 229 -8.79 -33.49 21.60
C MET A 229 -8.56 -32.07 22.12
N ARG A 230 -8.54 -31.90 23.46
CA ARG A 230 -8.21 -30.61 24.08
C ARG A 230 -6.79 -30.14 23.77
N ALA A 231 -5.81 -31.04 23.79
CA ALA A 231 -4.43 -30.70 23.45
C ALA A 231 -4.31 -30.22 22.00
N SER A 232 -4.96 -30.91 21.06
CA SER A 232 -4.99 -30.50 19.65
C SER A 232 -5.71 -29.17 19.43
N GLU A 233 -6.81 -28.92 20.14
CA GLU A 233 -7.53 -27.64 20.10
C GLU A 233 -6.65 -26.49 20.62
N LEU A 234 -5.94 -26.71 21.73
CA LEU A 234 -5.00 -25.74 22.29
C LEU A 234 -3.81 -25.47 21.37
N GLU A 235 -3.27 -26.48 20.70
CA GLU A 235 -2.21 -26.31 19.69
C GLU A 235 -2.69 -25.46 18.52
N ALA A 236 -3.90 -25.71 18.01
CA ALA A 236 -4.50 -24.91 16.94
C ALA A 236 -4.73 -23.45 17.39
N GLU A 237 -5.20 -23.24 18.63
CA GLU A 237 -5.37 -21.90 19.18
C GLU A 237 -4.02 -21.17 19.32
N LEU A 238 -2.97 -21.87 19.76
CA LEU A 238 -1.63 -21.30 19.88
C LEU A 238 -1.07 -20.85 18.52
N VAL A 239 -1.22 -21.67 17.48
CA VAL A 239 -0.83 -21.32 16.10
C VAL A 239 -1.58 -20.07 15.63
N ASN A 240 -2.89 -20.00 15.86
CA ASN A 240 -3.71 -18.85 15.48
C ASN A 240 -3.28 -17.56 16.22
N LYS A 241 -3.07 -17.63 17.55
CA LYS A 241 -2.57 -16.48 18.32
C LYS A 241 -1.20 -16.02 17.86
N THR A 242 -0.31 -16.96 17.52
CA THR A 242 1.04 -16.65 17.01
C THR A 242 0.97 -15.92 15.67
N ALA A 243 0.11 -16.37 14.75
CA ALA A 243 -0.13 -15.68 13.49
C ALA A 243 -0.68 -14.26 13.70
N ARG A 244 -1.61 -14.08 14.64
CA ARG A 244 -2.17 -12.77 14.98
C ARG A 244 -1.13 -11.81 15.59
N LEU A 245 -0.21 -12.32 16.41
CA LEU A 245 0.91 -11.52 16.92
C LEU A 245 1.87 -11.08 15.82
N ALA A 246 2.17 -11.97 14.86
CA ALA A 246 3.00 -11.61 13.71
C ALA A 246 2.34 -10.49 12.86
N GLN A 247 1.03 -10.58 12.64
CA GLN A 247 0.27 -9.54 11.94
C GLN A 247 0.28 -8.20 12.69
N LEU A 248 0.07 -8.21 14.01
CA LEU A 248 0.14 -7.00 14.83
C LEU A 248 1.54 -6.37 14.78
N ASN A 249 2.60 -7.17 14.85
CA ASN A 249 3.97 -6.67 14.75
C ASN A 249 4.23 -5.99 13.39
N ALA A 250 3.74 -6.57 12.29
CA ALA A 250 3.82 -5.95 10.97
C ALA A 250 3.09 -4.60 10.92
N THR A 251 1.89 -4.50 11.51
CA THR A 251 1.15 -3.22 11.58
C THR A 251 1.89 -2.18 12.43
N LEU A 252 2.55 -2.58 13.51
CA LEU A 252 3.34 -1.67 14.35
C LEU A 252 4.53 -1.10 13.57
N ILE A 253 5.24 -1.93 12.80
CA ILE A 253 6.33 -1.48 11.93
C ILE A 253 5.84 -0.45 10.91
N GLN A 254 4.67 -0.68 10.29
CA GLN A 254 4.08 0.24 9.32
C GLN A 254 3.61 1.56 9.95
N LEU A 255 3.05 1.52 11.16
CA LEU A 255 2.70 2.74 11.88
C LEU A 255 3.94 3.53 12.27
N ASN A 256 5.01 2.85 12.70
CA ASN A 256 6.27 3.51 13.07
C ASN A 256 6.93 4.19 11.87
N SER A 257 6.91 3.57 10.69
CA SER A 257 7.42 4.21 9.46
C SER A 257 6.59 5.42 9.06
N THR A 258 5.27 5.37 9.25
CA THR A 258 4.35 6.49 9.01
C THR A 258 4.63 7.66 9.97
N ILE A 259 4.83 7.38 11.25
CA ILE A 259 5.21 8.39 12.26
C ILE A 259 6.53 9.05 11.87
N ALA A 260 7.53 8.28 11.44
CA ALA A 260 8.81 8.82 10.99
C ALA A 260 8.63 9.76 9.78
N GLN A 261 7.85 9.36 8.77
CA GLN A 261 7.55 10.19 7.60
C GLN A 261 6.81 11.48 7.99
N LEU A 262 5.80 11.41 8.85
CA LEU A 262 5.08 12.57 9.34
C LEU A 262 5.98 13.50 10.16
N THR A 263 6.92 12.95 10.92
CA THR A 263 7.89 13.75 11.69
C THR A 263 8.82 14.53 10.76
N VAL A 264 9.29 13.90 9.68
CA VAL A 264 10.09 14.58 8.65
C VAL A 264 9.27 15.65 7.95
N ALA A 265 8.06 15.32 7.48
CA ALA A 265 7.18 16.29 6.83
C ALA A 265 6.82 17.48 7.75
N LEU A 266 6.61 17.22 9.05
CA LEU A 266 6.38 18.27 10.04
C LEU A 266 7.64 19.13 10.26
N ALA A 267 8.83 18.52 10.26
CA ALA A 267 10.08 19.26 10.36
C ALA A 267 10.31 20.13 9.11
N GLU A 268 10.01 19.62 7.92
CA GLU A 268 10.06 20.36 6.65
C GLU A 268 9.04 21.51 6.64
N ALA A 269 7.80 21.26 7.04
CA ALA A 269 6.76 22.29 7.14
C ALA A 269 7.08 23.37 8.20
N ARG A 270 7.77 22.97 9.29
CA ARG A 270 8.28 23.90 10.30
C ARG A 270 9.58 24.56 9.91
N SER A 271 10.28 24.04 8.89
CA SER A 271 11.58 24.56 8.51
C SER A 271 11.45 25.95 7.90
N ALA A 272 12.58 26.65 7.93
CA ALA A 272 12.79 28.07 7.68
C ALA A 272 12.11 28.76 6.47
N PRO A 273 11.72 28.14 5.34
CA PRO A 273 11.14 28.86 4.20
C PRO A 273 10.04 29.87 4.55
N LEU A 274 9.00 29.49 5.31
CA LEU A 274 7.92 30.42 5.63
C LEU A 274 8.37 31.56 6.57
N ALA A 275 9.29 31.27 7.50
CA ALA A 275 9.80 32.29 8.43
C ALA A 275 10.76 33.26 7.72
N ALA A 276 11.63 32.74 6.86
CA ALA A 276 12.54 33.51 6.02
C ALA A 276 11.78 34.35 4.98
N GLU A 277 10.74 33.78 4.37
CA GLU A 277 9.87 34.50 3.42
C GLU A 277 9.08 35.60 4.14
N ASN A 278 8.53 35.34 5.34
CA ASN A 278 7.91 36.39 6.16
C ASN A 278 8.90 37.49 6.56
N GLN A 279 10.14 37.16 6.92
CA GLN A 279 11.16 38.17 7.20
C GLN A 279 11.52 38.99 5.95
N ARG A 280 11.64 38.33 4.80
CA ARG A 280 11.91 39.00 3.51
C ARG A 280 10.77 39.94 3.14
N LEU A 281 9.52 39.49 3.24
CA LEU A 281 8.34 40.31 2.98
C LEU A 281 8.24 41.49 3.94
N LYS A 282 8.55 41.29 5.23
CA LYS A 282 8.64 42.40 6.19
C LYS A 282 9.71 43.43 5.81
N ALA A 283 10.89 42.99 5.42
CA ALA A 283 11.96 43.90 4.99
C ALA A 283 11.56 44.69 3.73
N GLN A 284 10.92 44.04 2.76
CA GLN A 284 10.39 44.73 1.57
C GLN A 284 9.29 45.73 1.92
N LEU A 285 8.43 45.42 2.90
CA LEU A 285 7.39 46.34 3.35
C LEU A 285 7.98 47.60 4.01
N GLU A 286 9.02 47.43 4.83
CA GLU A 286 9.72 48.55 5.47
C GLU A 286 10.43 49.46 4.44
N GLU A 287 11.08 48.87 3.43
CA GLU A 287 11.69 49.61 2.33
C GLU A 287 10.65 50.40 1.51
N LEU A 288 9.51 49.78 1.22
CA LEU A 288 8.38 50.46 0.54
C LEU A 288 7.78 51.57 1.41
N ASN A 289 7.68 51.40 2.71
CA ASN A 289 7.22 52.45 3.61
C ASN A 289 8.21 53.63 3.67
N TYR A 290 9.50 53.35 3.71
CA TYR A 290 10.54 54.38 3.69
C TYR A 290 10.51 55.19 2.39
N THR A 291 10.45 54.52 1.24
CA THR A 291 10.36 55.18 -0.08
C THR A 291 9.07 55.98 -0.21
N ARG A 292 7.94 55.48 0.29
CA ARG A 292 6.68 56.24 0.36
C ARG A 292 6.84 57.51 1.18
N ALA A 293 7.47 57.45 2.37
CA ALA A 293 7.68 58.62 3.21
C ALA A 293 8.59 59.67 2.53
N GLN A 294 9.62 59.23 1.81
CA GLN A 294 10.47 60.12 1.01
C GLN A 294 9.68 60.81 -0.11
N LEU A 295 8.89 60.06 -0.88
CA LEU A 295 8.06 60.62 -1.94
C LEU A 295 7.01 61.58 -1.39
N GLU A 296 6.38 61.28 -0.25
CA GLU A 296 5.46 62.20 0.42
C GLU A 296 6.15 63.51 0.83
N ALA A 297 7.39 63.44 1.33
CA ALA A 297 8.19 64.62 1.67
C ALA A 297 8.55 65.45 0.42
N GLU A 298 8.97 64.81 -0.68
CA GLU A 298 9.25 65.48 -1.94
C GLU A 298 8.02 66.17 -2.53
N VAL A 299 6.86 65.50 -2.51
CA VAL A 299 5.58 66.09 -2.95
C VAL A 299 5.25 67.34 -2.13
N ASN A 300 5.45 67.31 -0.81
CA ASN A 300 5.21 68.47 0.04
C ASN A 300 6.20 69.61 -0.22
N ALA A 301 7.46 69.29 -0.50
CA ALA A 301 8.47 70.27 -0.90
C ALA A 301 8.09 70.92 -2.24
N TYR A 302 7.69 70.14 -3.26
CA TYR A 302 7.25 70.66 -4.54
C TYR A 302 5.98 71.50 -4.44
N LYS A 303 5.01 71.10 -3.62
CA LYS A 303 3.83 71.93 -3.33
C LYS A 303 4.22 73.29 -2.74
N SER A 304 5.15 73.29 -1.79
CA SER A 304 5.63 74.53 -1.16
C SER A 304 6.37 75.43 -2.15
N GLN A 305 7.20 74.85 -3.03
CA GLN A 305 7.86 75.59 -4.11
C GLN A 305 6.85 76.17 -5.10
N LEU A 306 5.82 75.40 -5.48
CA LEU A 306 4.76 75.87 -6.37
C LEU A 306 4.02 77.08 -5.78
N GLU A 307 3.66 77.03 -4.49
CA GLU A 307 3.01 78.15 -3.81
C GLU A 307 3.93 79.38 -3.68
N ALA A 308 5.23 79.17 -3.44
CA ALA A 308 6.21 80.26 -3.45
C ALA A 308 6.34 80.92 -4.83
N ILE A 309 6.38 80.12 -5.90
CA ILE A 309 6.40 80.64 -7.28
C ILE A 309 5.08 81.38 -7.57
N ARG A 310 3.94 80.82 -7.18
CA ARG A 310 2.63 81.42 -7.39
C ARG A 310 2.51 82.78 -6.72
N THR A 311 2.97 82.90 -5.48
CA THR A 311 2.97 84.18 -4.75
C THR A 311 3.97 85.18 -5.35
N SER A 312 5.16 84.73 -5.75
CA SER A 312 6.14 85.57 -6.46
C SER A 312 5.58 86.13 -7.77
N VAL A 313 4.98 85.28 -8.62
CA VAL A 313 4.37 85.69 -9.88
C VAL A 313 3.21 86.66 -9.65
N ALA A 314 2.34 86.39 -8.66
CA ALA A 314 1.26 87.31 -8.32
C ALA A 314 1.77 88.69 -7.88
N THR A 315 2.87 88.72 -7.11
CA THR A 315 3.51 89.96 -6.65
C THR A 315 4.11 90.73 -7.82
N GLN A 316 4.86 90.05 -8.70
CA GLN A 316 5.41 90.67 -9.92
C GLN A 316 4.32 91.22 -10.84
N LEU A 317 3.21 90.49 -11.00
CA LEU A 317 2.09 90.93 -11.81
C LEU A 317 1.39 92.17 -11.23
N ALA A 318 1.23 92.24 -9.90
CA ALA A 318 0.71 93.42 -9.23
C ALA A 318 1.65 94.62 -9.41
N GLN A 319 2.96 94.43 -9.28
CA GLN A 319 3.96 95.48 -9.51
C GLN A 319 3.92 95.99 -10.94
N LEU A 320 3.99 95.11 -11.94
CA LEU A 320 3.91 95.48 -13.36
C LEU A 320 2.59 96.19 -13.72
N THR A 321 1.50 95.81 -13.05
CA THR A 321 0.19 96.48 -13.22
C THR A 321 0.25 97.91 -12.66
N ALA A 322 0.83 98.11 -11.48
CA ALA A 322 1.00 99.43 -10.87
C ALA A 322 1.94 100.32 -11.70
N GLU A 323 3.05 99.79 -12.19
CA GLU A 323 3.97 100.49 -13.08
C GLU A 323 3.29 100.91 -14.39
N ASN A 324 2.50 100.02 -15.01
CA ASN A 324 1.70 100.37 -16.18
C ASN A 324 0.68 101.48 -15.92
N GLN A 325 0.03 101.48 -14.75
CA GLN A 325 -0.89 102.54 -14.37
C GLN A 325 -0.16 103.88 -14.17
N ALA A 326 1.02 103.86 -13.52
CA ALA A 326 1.86 105.03 -13.34
C ALA A 326 2.35 105.60 -14.68
N LEU A 327 2.81 104.74 -15.59
CA LEU A 327 3.21 105.14 -16.95
C LEU A 327 2.03 105.73 -17.73
N LYS A 328 0.83 105.12 -17.67
CA LYS A 328 -0.38 105.69 -18.29
C LYS A 328 -0.72 107.08 -17.74
N ALA A 329 -0.61 107.28 -16.43
CA ALA A 329 -0.82 108.59 -15.80
C ALA A 329 0.24 109.61 -16.26
N GLN A 330 1.50 109.19 -16.37
CA GLN A 330 2.59 110.03 -16.88
C GLN A 330 2.35 110.45 -18.33
N VAL A 331 1.95 109.51 -19.21
CA VAL A 331 1.59 109.80 -20.61
C VAL A 331 0.41 110.78 -20.68
N ALA A 332 -0.63 110.59 -19.86
CA ALA A 332 -1.77 111.52 -19.79
C ALA A 332 -1.34 112.93 -19.35
N SER A 333 -0.44 113.03 -18.37
CA SER A 333 0.14 114.31 -17.94
C SER A 333 0.96 114.96 -19.04
N MET A 334 1.84 114.20 -19.71
CA MET A 334 2.65 114.69 -20.84
C MET A 334 1.79 115.18 -22.01
N ASN A 335 0.71 114.45 -22.33
CA ASN A 335 -0.25 114.88 -23.34
C ASN A 335 -0.94 116.20 -22.96
N LYS A 336 -1.28 116.38 -21.67
CA LYS A 336 -1.86 117.64 -21.18
C LYS A 336 -0.86 118.80 -21.27
N THR A 337 0.41 118.57 -20.95
CA THR A 337 1.46 119.60 -21.11
C THR A 337 1.71 119.93 -22.58
N LEU A 338 1.71 118.93 -23.47
CA LEU A 338 1.81 119.14 -24.92
C LEU A 338 0.63 119.95 -25.45
N ALA A 339 -0.60 119.65 -25.02
CA ALA A 339 -1.78 120.40 -25.40
C ALA A 339 -1.68 121.88 -24.96
N LYS A 340 -1.26 122.13 -23.71
CA LYS A 340 -1.01 123.50 -23.22
C LYS A 340 0.07 124.23 -24.00
N LEU A 341 1.21 123.58 -24.24
CA LEU A 341 2.29 124.18 -25.04
C LEU A 341 1.80 124.50 -26.47
N ASN A 342 0.96 123.64 -27.04
CA ASN A 342 0.39 123.85 -28.36
C ASN A 342 -0.61 125.03 -28.38
N GLU A 343 -1.43 125.18 -27.34
CA GLU A 343 -2.29 126.36 -27.14
C GLU A 343 -1.46 127.64 -26.96
N GLU A 344 -0.41 127.62 -26.14
CA GLU A 344 0.52 128.74 -25.97
C GLU A 344 1.20 129.11 -27.29
N TYR A 345 1.71 128.13 -28.04
CA TYR A 345 2.31 128.34 -29.35
C TYR A 345 1.31 128.93 -30.35
N ALA A 346 0.08 128.43 -30.38
CA ALA A 346 -0.99 129.00 -31.20
C ALA A 346 -1.31 130.45 -30.81
N SER A 347 -1.33 130.76 -29.50
CA SER A 347 -1.56 132.11 -28.99
C SER A 347 -0.43 133.08 -29.37
N GLN A 348 0.83 132.67 -29.23
CA GLN A 348 1.98 133.47 -29.66
C GLN A 348 1.95 133.71 -31.17
N THR A 349 1.61 132.69 -31.95
CA THR A 349 1.48 132.81 -33.41
C THR A 349 0.36 133.79 -33.79
N ALA A 350 -0.78 133.74 -33.10
CA ALA A 350 -1.88 134.69 -33.30
C ALA A 350 -1.49 136.12 -32.88
N GLN A 351 -0.75 136.27 -31.77
CA GLN A 351 -0.26 137.56 -31.31
C GLN A 351 0.76 138.17 -32.27
N LEU A 352 1.68 137.37 -32.80
CA LEU A 352 2.62 137.80 -33.85
C LEU A 352 1.89 138.22 -35.13
N ARG A 353 0.86 137.47 -35.55
CA ARG A 353 0.01 137.87 -36.68
C ARG A 353 -0.68 139.21 -36.41
N HIS A 354 -1.28 139.40 -35.24
CA HIS A 354 -1.89 140.68 -34.87
C HIS A 354 -0.87 141.81 -34.87
N GLN A 355 0.34 141.59 -34.34
CA GLN A 355 1.39 142.61 -34.38
C GLN A 355 1.77 142.98 -35.81
N LEU A 356 1.95 142.00 -36.69
CA LEU A 356 2.17 142.21 -38.12
C LEU A 356 1.03 143.01 -38.76
N GLU A 357 -0.23 142.70 -38.44
CA GLU A 357 -1.40 143.46 -38.91
C GLU A 357 -1.40 144.90 -38.40
N THR A 358 -1.04 145.15 -37.14
CA THR A 358 -0.91 146.51 -36.60
C THR A 358 0.26 147.27 -37.20
N TRP A 359 1.41 146.64 -37.40
CA TRP A 359 2.58 147.25 -38.05
C TRP A 359 2.28 147.57 -39.51
N THR A 360 1.60 146.68 -40.23
CA THR A 360 1.16 146.97 -41.60
C THR A 360 0.14 148.11 -41.62
N ARG A 361 -0.85 148.15 -40.73
CA ARG A 361 -1.76 149.30 -40.61
C ARG A 361 -1.03 150.61 -40.26
N ALA A 362 -0.08 150.59 -39.33
CA ALA A 362 0.72 151.75 -38.96
C ALA A 362 1.61 152.23 -40.12
N ALA A 363 2.20 151.29 -40.88
CA ALA A 363 2.96 151.61 -42.10
C ALA A 363 2.07 152.24 -43.18
N TRP A 364 0.84 151.75 -43.35
CA TRP A 364 -0.14 152.37 -44.26
C TRP A 364 -0.57 153.78 -43.82
N ILE A 365 -0.77 154.01 -42.51
CA ILE A 365 -1.08 155.35 -41.98
C ILE A 365 0.12 156.29 -42.11
N GLY A 366 1.35 155.81 -41.87
CA GLY A 366 2.59 156.57 -42.07
C GLY A 366 2.83 156.96 -43.53
N ALA A 367 2.54 156.06 -44.47
CA ALA A 367 2.61 156.35 -45.90
C ALA A 367 1.59 157.42 -46.35
N ALA A 368 0.37 157.39 -45.79
CA ALA A 368 -0.66 158.40 -46.07
C ALA A 368 -0.29 159.79 -45.52
N ALA A 369 0.28 159.86 -44.30
CA ALA A 369 0.71 161.12 -43.70
C ALA A 369 1.95 161.72 -44.41
N GLY A 370 2.88 160.89 -44.88
CA GLY A 370 4.05 161.33 -45.64
C GLY A 370 3.70 161.96 -46.99
N ALA A 371 2.64 161.49 -47.66
CA ALA A 371 2.19 162.06 -48.93
C ALA A 371 1.56 163.46 -48.76
N ALA A 372 0.87 163.72 -47.65
CA ALA A 372 0.22 165.01 -47.41
C ALA A 372 1.23 166.13 -47.07
N ALA A 373 2.33 165.80 -46.39
CA ALA A 373 3.36 166.79 -46.04
C ALA A 373 4.22 167.24 -47.25
N GLY A 374 4.39 166.37 -48.26
CA GLY A 374 5.17 166.69 -49.47
C GLY A 374 4.52 167.71 -50.41
N ALA A 375 3.19 167.81 -50.41
CA ALA A 375 2.47 168.75 -51.29
C ALA A 375 2.46 170.20 -50.79
N ALA A 376 2.63 170.42 -49.47
CA ALA A 376 2.57 171.76 -48.88
C ALA A 376 3.87 172.57 -49.05
N ALA A 377 5.02 171.91 -49.24
CA ALA A 377 6.32 172.58 -49.31
C ALA A 377 6.62 173.25 -50.67
N THR A 378 6.04 172.76 -51.78
CA THR A 378 6.29 173.30 -53.12
C THR A 378 5.50 174.58 -53.44
N ALA A 379 4.41 174.87 -52.72
CA ALA A 379 3.62 176.08 -52.93
C ALA A 379 4.25 177.38 -52.38
N LEU A 380 5.24 177.27 -51.46
CA LEU A 380 5.82 178.43 -50.75
C LEU A 380 7.08 179.03 -51.41
N ALA A 381 7.71 178.33 -52.36
CA ALA A 381 8.95 178.80 -53.00
C ALA A 381 8.73 179.75 -54.21
N LEU A 382 7.52 179.89 -54.73
CA LEU A 382 7.21 180.66 -55.95
C LEU A 382 6.87 182.15 -55.73
N ARG A 383 7.02 182.69 -54.50
CA ARG A 383 6.61 184.08 -54.16
C ARG A 383 7.73 185.07 -53.84
N ARG A 384 9.00 184.76 -54.13
CA ARG A 384 10.13 185.71 -53.97
C ARG A 384 11.15 185.61 -55.10
N ARG A 385 10.90 186.33 -56.19
CA ARG A 385 11.85 187.26 -56.86
C ARG A 385 11.14 187.95 -58.04
N LYS A 386 10.68 189.17 -57.76
CA LYS A 386 10.73 190.29 -58.70
C LYS A 386 12.16 190.79 -58.76
#